data_AF-A0AA46TTY3-F1
#
_entry.id   AF-A0AA46TTY3-F1
#
_cell.length_a   1.000
_cell.length_b   1.000
_cell.length_c   1.000
_cell.angle_alpha   90.00
_cell.angle_beta   90.00
_cell.angle_gamma   90.00
#
_symmetry.space_group_name_H-M   'P 1'
#
loop_
_entity.id
_entity.type
_entity.pdbx_description
1 polymer ?
#
loop_
_entity_poly.entity_id
_entity_poly.type
_entity_poly.pdbx_seq_one_letter_code
_entity_poly.pdbx_strand_id
1 'polypeptide(L)'
;MKQVFIFSDNQKDSIFCYEHDPVILVTMNREDFPYLKEQEFSKFPAVYVLIGQNKRYVGQTAGQTITQRLSQHLSDEAKNWAESVVFFSRKDGKMSKTETEYLEHKLIQDFKTKSDFELTNLNNGNTSYIGKLQKLQAEALYETVFEINEDIASLNFFGEESPSYELKHKEVKTDKFVISYDKQKITSNSARKLFVEFVRNLLKDNKYSEKIKSLIVDDRPSHAFILGTKRSTYGGRPSSVQVSENIWLYTNLSRKDTRRKLEKLAADLSVKVELIWE
;
A
#
# COMPACT_ATOMS: atom_id res chain seq x y z
N MET A 1 5.81 -18.30 2.08
CA MET A 1 6.90 -17.42 2.55
C MET A 1 6.77 -16.11 1.81
N LYS A 2 6.50 -15.01 2.51
CA LYS A 2 6.33 -13.68 1.89
C LYS A 2 7.72 -13.13 1.59
N GLN A 3 8.06 -12.98 0.31
CA GLN A 3 9.33 -12.38 -0.11
C GLN A 3 9.04 -11.03 -0.75
N VAL A 4 9.66 -9.99 -0.20
CA VAL A 4 9.60 -8.64 -0.73
C VAL A 4 10.95 -8.35 -1.37
N PHE A 5 10.97 -8.16 -2.68
CA PHE A 5 12.16 -7.74 -3.40
C PHE A 5 12.11 -6.23 -3.62
N ILE A 6 13.12 -5.54 -3.11
CA ILE A 6 13.38 -4.13 -3.40
C ILE A 6 14.51 -4.12 -4.42
N PHE A 7 14.20 -3.76 -5.67
CA PHE A 7 15.22 -3.62 -6.70
C PHE A 7 15.84 -2.23 -6.57
N SER A 8 17.04 -2.15 -5.98
CA SER A 8 17.79 -0.90 -5.82
C SER A 8 18.99 -0.88 -6.78
N ASP A 9 18.99 0.04 -7.76
CA ASP A 9 20.23 0.46 -8.38
C ASP A 9 20.29 1.99 -8.43
N ASN A 10 21.12 2.52 -7.53
CA ASN A 10 21.88 3.78 -7.57
C ASN A 10 21.30 5.12 -8.05
N GLN A 11 20.01 5.33 -8.37
CA GLN A 11 19.47 6.71 -8.33
C GLN A 11 17.94 6.95 -8.38
N LYS A 12 17.04 5.97 -8.50
CA LYS A 12 15.58 6.19 -8.36
C LYS A 12 14.88 4.94 -7.81
N ASP A 13 14.27 5.08 -6.63
CA ASP A 13 13.80 3.99 -5.76
C ASP A 13 12.26 3.95 -5.68
N SER A 14 11.50 3.16 -6.46
CA SER A 14 10.10 2.83 -6.06
C SER A 14 9.43 1.57 -6.65
N ILE A 15 10.13 0.61 -7.28
CA ILE A 15 9.48 -0.66 -7.68
C ILE A 15 9.52 -1.67 -6.52
N PHE A 16 8.35 -2.00 -5.98
CA PHE A 16 8.18 -3.04 -4.96
C PHE A 16 7.49 -4.25 -5.56
N CYS A 17 8.07 -5.43 -5.36
CA CYS A 17 7.49 -6.70 -5.77
C CYS A 17 7.19 -7.55 -4.53
N TYR A 18 5.94 -8.02 -4.45
CA TYR A 18 5.44 -8.91 -3.41
C TYR A 18 5.13 -10.26 -4.05
N GLU A 19 5.88 -11.28 -3.65
CA GLU A 19 5.64 -12.64 -4.10
C GLU A 19 4.99 -13.47 -3.00
N HIS A 20 3.85 -14.06 -3.34
CA HIS A 20 3.15 -15.01 -2.51
C HIS A 20 2.38 -15.97 -3.41
N ASP A 21 2.81 -17.23 -3.49
CA ASP A 21 2.24 -18.18 -4.45
C ASP A 21 0.70 -18.23 -4.36
N PRO A 22 -0.02 -18.18 -5.50
CA PRO A 22 0.50 -18.10 -6.88
C PRO A 22 0.64 -16.66 -7.42
N VAL A 23 0.53 -15.64 -6.58
CA VAL A 23 0.50 -14.21 -6.92
C VAL A 23 1.90 -13.58 -6.96
N ILE A 24 2.07 -12.69 -7.93
CA ILE A 24 3.01 -11.59 -7.87
C ILE A 24 2.24 -10.27 -7.90
N LEU A 25 2.49 -9.38 -6.95
CA LEU A 25 1.91 -8.05 -6.88
C LEU A 25 3.02 -7.02 -6.91
N VAL A 26 2.94 -6.07 -7.83
CA VAL A 26 3.99 -5.09 -8.08
C VAL A 26 3.42 -3.69 -7.98
N THR A 27 4.18 -2.79 -7.37
CA THR A 27 3.83 -1.38 -7.22
C THR A 27 4.99 -0.54 -7.68
N MET A 28 4.75 0.53 -8.42
CA MET A 28 5.80 1.42 -8.88
C MET A 28 5.29 2.85 -9.09
N ASN A 29 6.19 3.83 -9.01
CA ASN A 29 5.90 5.17 -9.48
C ASN A 29 6.03 5.23 -11.01
N ARG A 30 5.32 6.17 -11.63
CA ARG A 30 5.38 6.40 -13.09
C ARG A 30 6.81 6.63 -13.58
N GLU A 31 7.61 7.36 -12.81
CA GLU A 31 8.99 7.69 -13.17
C GLU A 31 9.90 6.46 -13.28
N ASP A 32 9.53 5.36 -12.64
CA ASP A 32 10.33 4.14 -12.62
C ASP A 32 9.99 3.17 -13.75
N PHE A 33 9.04 3.52 -14.62
CA PHE A 33 8.66 2.71 -15.77
C PHE A 33 9.84 2.25 -16.65
N PRO A 34 10.91 3.06 -16.89
CA PRO A 34 12.08 2.58 -17.62
C PRO A 34 12.74 1.34 -17.01
N TYR A 35 12.79 1.25 -15.67
CA TYR A 35 13.43 0.16 -14.92
C TYR A 35 12.57 -1.09 -14.83
N LEU A 36 11.24 -0.97 -15.02
CA LEU A 36 10.35 -2.13 -15.07
C LEU A 36 10.81 -3.13 -16.13
N LYS A 37 11.33 -2.66 -17.28
CA LYS A 37 11.74 -3.49 -18.42
C LYS A 37 12.86 -4.48 -18.10
N GLU A 38 13.63 -4.23 -17.06
CA GLU A 38 14.75 -5.06 -16.63
C GLU A 38 14.29 -6.28 -15.82
N GLN A 39 13.04 -6.26 -15.35
CA GLN A 39 12.46 -7.29 -14.50
C GLN A 39 11.81 -8.40 -15.31
N GLU A 40 11.92 -9.66 -14.89
CA GLU A 40 11.31 -10.79 -15.61
C GLU A 40 9.78 -10.68 -15.69
N PHE A 41 9.16 -10.27 -14.57
CA PHE A 41 7.71 -10.10 -14.47
C PHE A 41 7.13 -8.97 -15.34
N SER A 42 7.99 -8.12 -15.91
CA SER A 42 7.60 -7.05 -16.84
C SER A 42 6.99 -7.57 -18.15
N LYS A 43 7.20 -8.86 -18.43
CA LYS A 43 6.67 -9.57 -19.59
C LYS A 43 5.37 -10.31 -19.29
N PHE A 44 4.94 -10.36 -18.03
CA PHE A 44 3.79 -11.16 -17.66
C PHE A 44 2.47 -10.52 -18.13
N PRO A 45 1.48 -11.34 -18.50
CA PRO A 45 0.10 -10.87 -18.59
C PRO A 45 -0.37 -10.42 -17.21
N ALA A 46 -1.11 -9.32 -17.10
CA ALA A 46 -1.44 -8.72 -15.82
C ALA A 46 -2.79 -8.01 -15.84
N VAL A 47 -3.33 -7.80 -14.63
CA VAL A 47 -4.33 -6.76 -14.36
C VAL A 47 -3.64 -5.65 -13.59
N TYR A 48 -3.93 -4.40 -13.93
CA TYR A 48 -3.27 -3.23 -13.37
C TYR A 48 -4.26 -2.12 -13.03
N VAL A 49 -3.83 -1.25 -12.13
CA VAL A 49 -4.51 -0.04 -11.72
C VAL A 49 -3.53 1.12 -11.86
N LEU A 50 -3.91 2.12 -12.67
CA LEU A 50 -3.25 3.42 -12.67
C LEU A 50 -3.85 4.26 -11.53
N ILE A 51 -2.98 4.88 -10.74
CA ILE A 51 -3.32 5.60 -9.53
C ILE A 51 -2.80 7.02 -9.64
N GLY A 52 -3.66 8.00 -9.36
CA GLY A 52 -3.23 9.38 -9.19
C GLY A 52 -4.31 10.18 -8.49
N GLN A 53 -3.94 10.90 -7.43
CA GLN A 53 -4.88 11.63 -6.57
C GLN A 53 -6.16 10.79 -6.28
N ASN A 54 -7.34 11.31 -6.65
CA ASN A 54 -8.64 10.64 -6.50
C ASN A 54 -9.05 9.75 -7.68
N LYS A 55 -8.23 9.66 -8.74
CA LYS A 55 -8.57 8.94 -9.97
C LYS A 55 -7.98 7.53 -9.99
N ARG A 56 -8.76 6.60 -10.52
CA ARG A 56 -8.35 5.21 -10.76
C ARG A 56 -8.67 4.82 -12.19
N TYR A 57 -7.82 3.98 -12.77
CA TYR A 57 -8.08 3.33 -14.05
C TYR A 57 -7.66 1.88 -13.93
N VAL A 58 -8.60 0.97 -14.11
CA VAL A 58 -8.33 -0.47 -14.14
C VAL A 58 -8.08 -0.88 -15.58
N GLY A 59 -7.09 -1.72 -15.82
CA GLY A 59 -6.86 -2.29 -17.13
C GLY A 59 -6.26 -3.68 -17.06
N GLN A 60 -6.18 -4.32 -18.23
CA GLN A 60 -5.55 -5.61 -18.41
C GLN A 60 -4.72 -5.68 -19.68
N THR A 61 -3.83 -6.68 -19.78
CA THR A 61 -2.82 -6.71 -20.83
C THR A 61 -3.24 -7.39 -22.14
N ALA A 62 -4.41 -7.99 -22.26
CA ALA A 62 -5.07 -8.42 -23.51
C ALA A 62 -4.20 -9.22 -24.51
N GLY A 63 -3.30 -10.08 -24.04
CA GLY A 63 -2.35 -10.81 -24.89
C GLY A 63 -1.06 -10.05 -25.24
N GLN A 64 -0.87 -8.88 -24.63
CA GLN A 64 0.39 -8.13 -24.56
C GLN A 64 1.04 -8.31 -23.18
N THR A 65 2.27 -7.83 -23.06
CA THR A 65 2.99 -7.72 -21.79
C THR A 65 2.52 -6.50 -21.00
N ILE A 66 2.68 -6.52 -19.67
CA ILE A 66 2.41 -5.34 -18.82
C ILE A 66 3.24 -4.13 -19.25
N THR A 67 4.50 -4.32 -19.64
CA THR A 67 5.36 -3.24 -20.14
C THR A 67 4.78 -2.56 -21.38
N GLN A 68 4.33 -3.32 -22.38
CA GLN A 68 3.76 -2.76 -23.60
C GLN A 68 2.51 -1.95 -23.29
N ARG A 69 1.64 -2.48 -22.42
CA ARG A 69 0.37 -1.85 -22.07
C ARG A 69 0.56 -0.57 -21.27
N LEU A 70 1.49 -0.56 -20.32
CA LEU A 70 1.85 0.64 -19.57
C LEU A 70 2.55 1.66 -20.46
N SER A 71 3.40 1.26 -21.41
CA SER A 71 4.01 2.20 -22.36
C SER A 71 2.96 2.98 -23.14
N GLN A 72 1.87 2.33 -23.57
CA GLN A 72 0.76 2.98 -24.27
C GLN A 72 0.07 4.00 -23.38
N HIS A 73 -0.27 3.62 -22.14
CA HIS A 73 -0.96 4.53 -21.22
C HIS A 73 -0.08 5.66 -20.71
N LEU A 74 1.20 5.42 -20.44
CA LEU A 74 2.12 6.44 -19.93
C LEU A 74 2.60 7.39 -21.03
N SER A 75 2.30 7.10 -22.30
CA SER A 75 2.51 8.03 -23.43
C SER A 75 1.24 8.79 -23.82
N ASP A 76 0.09 8.42 -23.26
CA ASP A 76 -1.21 9.06 -23.50
C ASP A 76 -1.39 10.26 -22.56
N GLU A 77 -1.52 11.46 -23.12
CA GLU A 77 -1.71 12.69 -22.36
C GLU A 77 -2.96 12.65 -21.47
N ALA A 78 -4.01 11.93 -21.88
CA ALA A 78 -5.23 11.75 -21.09
C ALA A 78 -4.99 10.97 -19.78
N LYS A 79 -3.83 10.32 -19.65
CA LYS A 79 -3.40 9.55 -18.47
C LYS A 79 -2.21 10.19 -17.76
N ASN A 80 -1.88 11.45 -18.03
CA ASN A 80 -0.81 12.17 -17.31
C ASN A 80 -1.07 12.35 -15.81
N TRP A 81 -2.33 12.23 -15.37
CA TRP A 81 -2.70 12.25 -13.96
C TRP A 81 -2.21 11.01 -13.19
N ALA A 82 -1.87 9.90 -13.87
CA ALA A 82 -1.40 8.70 -13.20
C ALA A 82 0.02 8.92 -12.65
N GLU A 83 0.15 8.88 -11.33
CA GLU A 83 1.39 9.10 -10.58
C GLU A 83 2.10 7.75 -10.27
N SER A 84 1.31 6.69 -10.10
CA SER A 84 1.80 5.36 -9.78
C SER A 84 0.96 4.26 -10.43
N VAL A 85 1.51 3.06 -10.44
CA VAL A 85 0.89 1.85 -11.01
C VAL A 85 0.99 0.73 -10.01
N VAL A 86 -0.09 -0.03 -9.89
CA VAL A 86 -0.11 -1.32 -9.20
C VAL A 86 -0.57 -2.35 -10.20
N PHE A 87 0.08 -3.51 -10.25
CA PHE A 87 -0.37 -4.61 -11.09
C PHE A 87 -0.12 -5.95 -10.40
N PHE A 88 -0.96 -6.92 -10.73
CA PHE A 88 -0.76 -8.28 -10.26
C PHE A 88 -0.84 -9.28 -11.41
N SER A 89 -0.16 -10.39 -11.21
CA SER A 89 -0.13 -11.51 -12.12
C SER A 89 -0.01 -12.83 -11.37
N ARG A 90 -0.07 -13.93 -12.12
CA ARG A 90 0.43 -15.20 -11.64
C ARG A 90 1.95 -15.18 -11.66
N LYS A 91 2.58 -15.65 -10.59
CA LYS A 91 4.04 -15.77 -10.46
C LYS A 91 4.66 -16.64 -11.56
N ASP A 92 3.92 -17.62 -12.07
CA ASP A 92 4.35 -18.46 -13.19
C ASP A 92 4.29 -17.74 -14.56
N GLY A 93 3.80 -16.50 -14.61
CA GLY A 93 3.65 -15.70 -15.83
C GLY A 93 2.58 -16.22 -16.79
N LYS A 94 1.77 -17.21 -16.39
CA LYS A 94 0.83 -17.94 -17.27
C LYS A 94 -0.63 -17.59 -16.98
N MET A 95 -0.93 -16.30 -16.91
CA MET A 95 -2.32 -15.84 -16.86
C MET A 95 -2.89 -15.69 -18.28
N SER A 96 -4.01 -16.35 -18.55
CA SER A 96 -4.69 -16.33 -19.84
C SER A 96 -5.45 -15.02 -20.06
N LYS A 97 -5.75 -14.71 -21.33
CA LYS A 97 -6.59 -13.56 -21.70
C LYS A 97 -7.95 -13.58 -21.01
N THR A 98 -8.57 -14.75 -20.92
CA THR A 98 -9.87 -14.90 -20.26
C THR A 98 -9.79 -14.62 -18.76
N GLU A 99 -8.72 -15.05 -18.09
CA GLU A 99 -8.49 -14.73 -16.68
C GLU A 99 -8.28 -13.22 -16.49
N THR A 100 -7.46 -12.57 -17.34
CA THR A 100 -7.22 -11.12 -17.22
C THR A 100 -8.48 -10.29 -17.47
N GLU A 101 -9.32 -10.66 -18.42
CA GLU A 101 -10.60 -9.98 -18.68
C GLU A 101 -11.60 -10.19 -17.53
N TYR A 102 -11.69 -11.41 -16.99
CA TYR A 102 -12.53 -11.70 -15.83
C TYR A 102 -12.11 -10.88 -14.60
N LEU A 103 -10.81 -10.83 -14.31
CA LEU A 103 -10.24 -10.12 -13.17
C LEU A 103 -10.36 -8.59 -13.33
N GLU A 104 -10.16 -8.06 -14.54
CA GLU A 104 -10.41 -6.64 -14.85
C GLU A 104 -11.87 -6.29 -14.56
N HIS A 105 -12.81 -7.08 -15.08
CA HIS A 105 -14.23 -6.86 -14.88
C HIS A 105 -14.61 -6.87 -13.40
N LYS A 106 -14.14 -7.89 -12.65
CA LYS A 106 -14.38 -8.01 -11.21
C LYS A 106 -13.80 -6.81 -10.45
N LEU A 107 -12.58 -6.40 -10.76
CA LEU A 107 -11.92 -5.26 -10.10
C LEU A 107 -12.65 -3.94 -10.38
N ILE A 108 -13.13 -3.73 -11.61
CA ILE A 108 -13.97 -2.58 -11.96
C ILE A 108 -15.27 -2.56 -11.14
N GLN A 109 -15.94 -3.71 -10.99
CA GLN A 109 -17.16 -3.79 -10.17
C GLN A 109 -16.88 -3.49 -8.70
N ASP A 110 -15.79 -4.02 -8.15
CA ASP A 110 -15.39 -3.75 -6.77
C ASP A 110 -15.05 -2.26 -6.58
N PHE A 111 -14.33 -1.61 -7.51
CA PHE A 111 -14.10 -0.17 -7.45
C PHE A 111 -15.39 0.66 -7.47
N LYS A 112 -16.41 0.22 -8.20
CA LYS A 112 -17.71 0.91 -8.26
C LYS A 112 -18.55 0.74 -7.01
N THR A 113 -18.33 -0.34 -6.26
CA THR A 113 -19.19 -0.72 -5.13
C THR A 113 -18.54 -0.50 -3.76
N LYS A 114 -17.21 -0.49 -3.69
CA LYS A 114 -16.42 -0.48 -2.45
C LYS A 114 -15.50 0.74 -2.32
N SER A 115 -15.48 1.65 -3.29
CA SER A 115 -14.51 2.75 -3.35
C SER A 115 -15.14 4.07 -3.73
N ASP A 116 -14.67 5.16 -3.11
CA ASP A 116 -15.06 6.55 -3.43
C ASP A 116 -14.19 7.19 -4.52
N PHE A 117 -13.18 6.47 -5.03
CA PHE A 117 -12.33 6.98 -6.10
C PHE A 117 -13.09 7.15 -7.43
N GLU A 118 -12.74 8.19 -8.18
CA GLU A 118 -13.23 8.42 -9.53
C GLU A 118 -12.64 7.38 -10.49
N LEU A 119 -13.46 6.41 -10.89
CA LEU A 119 -13.07 5.41 -11.87
C LEU A 119 -13.20 5.99 -13.30
N THR A 120 -12.06 6.16 -13.96
CA THR A 120 -11.98 6.76 -15.32
C THR A 120 -12.19 5.76 -16.46
N ASN A 121 -12.56 4.52 -16.15
CA ASN A 121 -12.90 3.50 -17.13
C ASN A 121 -14.17 3.91 -17.91
N LEU A 122 -14.08 3.99 -19.24
CA LEU A 122 -15.23 4.29 -20.10
C LEU A 122 -16.19 3.10 -20.24
N ASN A 123 -15.68 1.88 -20.02
CA ASN A 123 -16.44 0.63 -20.14
C ASN A 123 -16.22 -0.26 -18.91
N ASN A 124 -17.01 -1.32 -18.78
CA ASN A 124 -16.92 -2.28 -17.69
C ASN A 124 -15.87 -3.38 -17.93
N GLY A 125 -14.91 -3.17 -18.84
CA GLY A 125 -14.02 -4.23 -19.32
C GLY A 125 -14.71 -5.20 -20.28
N ASN A 126 -13.93 -6.13 -20.83
CA ASN A 126 -14.42 -7.17 -21.74
C ASN A 126 -15.02 -8.35 -20.96
N THR A 127 -16.05 -8.98 -21.52
CA THR A 127 -16.61 -10.23 -20.98
C THR A 127 -16.39 -11.38 -21.96
N SER A 128 -15.49 -12.30 -21.59
CA SER A 128 -15.29 -13.56 -22.29
C SER A 128 -15.87 -14.72 -21.48
N TYR A 129 -16.25 -15.80 -22.17
CA TYR A 129 -16.63 -17.04 -21.50
C TYR A 129 -15.43 -17.61 -20.75
N ILE A 130 -15.62 -17.88 -19.45
CA ILE A 130 -14.61 -18.48 -18.57
C ILE A 130 -15.10 -19.83 -18.05
N GLY A 131 -14.27 -20.87 -18.17
CA GLY A 131 -14.59 -22.19 -17.65
C GLY A 131 -14.64 -22.19 -16.12
N LYS A 132 -15.47 -23.06 -15.52
CA LYS A 132 -15.70 -23.11 -14.07
C LYS A 132 -14.40 -23.23 -13.26
N LEU A 133 -13.47 -24.09 -13.68
CA LEU A 133 -12.18 -24.28 -13.00
C LEU A 133 -11.28 -23.05 -13.10
N GLN A 134 -11.17 -22.45 -14.29
CA GLN A 134 -10.40 -21.22 -14.50
C GLN A 134 -10.96 -20.05 -13.69
N LYS A 135 -12.29 -19.95 -13.60
CA LYS A 135 -12.96 -18.95 -12.78
C LYS A 135 -12.58 -19.08 -11.31
N LEU A 136 -12.63 -20.30 -10.76
CA LEU A 136 -12.23 -20.57 -9.37
C LEU A 136 -10.76 -20.22 -9.11
N GLN A 137 -9.87 -20.51 -10.07
CA GLN A 137 -8.46 -20.16 -9.98
C GLN A 137 -8.23 -18.65 -10.02
N ALA A 138 -8.95 -17.92 -10.88
CA ALA A 138 -8.90 -16.47 -10.94
C ALA A 138 -9.44 -15.84 -9.66
N GLU A 139 -10.54 -16.37 -9.10
CA GLU A 139 -11.09 -15.93 -7.82
C GLU A 139 -10.10 -16.14 -6.68
N ALA A 140 -9.49 -17.32 -6.56
CA ALA A 140 -8.45 -17.57 -5.57
C ALA A 140 -7.26 -16.61 -5.71
N LEU A 141 -6.81 -16.36 -6.95
CA LEU A 141 -5.77 -15.37 -7.24
C LEU A 141 -6.17 -13.97 -6.76
N TYR A 142 -7.42 -13.57 -7.01
CA TYR A 142 -7.97 -12.28 -6.61
C TYR A 142 -8.01 -12.13 -5.09
N GLU A 143 -8.54 -13.11 -4.36
CA GLU A 143 -8.58 -13.06 -2.89
C GLU A 143 -7.16 -12.95 -2.30
N THR A 144 -6.20 -13.73 -2.80
CA THR A 144 -4.80 -13.62 -2.36
C THR A 144 -4.20 -12.24 -2.66
N VAL A 145 -4.54 -11.59 -3.78
CA VAL A 145 -4.11 -10.21 -4.06
C VAL A 145 -4.67 -9.24 -3.01
N PHE A 146 -5.92 -9.42 -2.57
CA PHE A 146 -6.53 -8.56 -1.56
C PHE A 146 -5.98 -8.79 -0.17
N GLU A 147 -5.73 -10.04 0.22
CA GLU A 147 -5.00 -10.37 1.45
C GLU A 147 -3.63 -9.68 1.48
N ILE A 148 -2.88 -9.78 0.37
CA ILE A 148 -1.58 -9.11 0.24
C ILE A 148 -1.75 -7.57 0.31
N ASN A 149 -2.78 -7.00 -0.31
CA ASN A 149 -3.06 -5.56 -0.22
C ASN A 149 -3.39 -5.11 1.22
N GLU A 150 -4.21 -5.85 1.96
CA GLU A 150 -4.56 -5.52 3.35
C GLU A 150 -3.32 -5.49 4.26
N ASP A 151 -2.43 -6.46 4.05
CA ASP A 151 -1.13 -6.50 4.71
C ASP A 151 -0.21 -5.34 4.31
N ILE A 152 -0.32 -4.83 3.08
CA ILE A 152 0.53 -3.76 2.55
C ILE A 152 -0.11 -2.40 2.81
N ALA A 153 0.29 -1.77 3.91
CA ALA A 153 -0.21 -0.47 4.37
C ALA A 153 -0.07 0.73 3.40
N SER A 154 0.59 0.54 2.25
CA SER A 154 0.75 1.54 1.18
C SER A 154 -0.20 1.36 -0.01
N LEU A 155 -0.87 0.21 -0.16
CA LEU A 155 -1.54 -0.13 -1.42
C LEU A 155 -3.02 0.22 -1.51
N ASN A 156 -3.69 0.46 -0.38
CA ASN A 156 -5.15 0.69 -0.22
C ASN A 156 -5.90 0.84 -1.57
N PHE A 157 -6.17 -0.30 -2.23
CA PHE A 157 -6.72 -0.31 -3.59
C PHE A 157 -8.02 0.50 -3.67
N PHE A 158 -8.91 0.33 -2.68
CA PHE A 158 -10.25 0.90 -2.67
C PHE A 158 -10.42 2.16 -1.82
N GLY A 159 -9.38 2.60 -1.13
CA GLY A 159 -9.45 3.83 -0.36
C GLY A 159 -10.34 3.74 0.88
N GLU A 160 -10.82 2.53 1.25
CA GLU A 160 -11.59 2.34 2.46
C GLU A 160 -10.80 2.89 3.64
N GLU A 161 -11.45 3.78 4.39
CA GLU A 161 -11.05 4.06 5.75
C GLU A 161 -10.97 2.71 6.44
N SER A 162 -9.78 2.37 6.96
CA SER A 162 -9.60 1.22 7.84
C SER A 162 -10.82 1.14 8.76
N PRO A 163 -11.46 -0.03 8.93
CA PRO A 163 -12.69 -0.14 9.72
C PRO A 163 -12.50 0.61 11.03
N SER A 164 -13.32 1.65 11.23
CA SER A 164 -13.24 2.50 12.39
C SER A 164 -13.60 1.65 13.60
N TYR A 165 -12.58 1.11 14.27
CA TYR A 165 -12.71 0.50 15.58
C TYR A 165 -13.13 1.60 16.56
N GLU A 166 -14.44 1.88 16.67
CA GLU A 166 -15.07 2.90 17.55
C GLU A 166 -14.08 3.93 18.13
N LEU A 167 -13.50 4.75 17.24
CA LEU A 167 -12.62 5.83 17.67
C LEU A 167 -13.54 6.97 18.14
N LYS A 168 -13.58 7.22 19.44
CA LYS A 168 -14.30 8.38 19.97
C LYS A 168 -13.53 9.64 19.60
N HIS A 169 -13.98 10.29 18.52
CA HIS A 169 -13.47 11.59 18.12
C HIS A 169 -14.09 12.68 18.99
N LYS A 170 -13.26 13.55 19.55
CA LYS A 170 -13.70 14.83 20.11
C LYS A 170 -13.20 15.93 19.19
N GLU A 171 -14.11 16.57 18.46
CA GLU A 171 -13.81 17.83 17.77
C GLU A 171 -13.59 18.91 18.84
N VAL A 172 -12.33 19.15 19.15
CA VAL A 172 -11.91 20.25 20.03
C VAL A 172 -10.89 21.05 19.24
N LYS A 173 -11.18 22.33 18.97
CA LYS A 173 -10.19 23.26 18.44
C LYS A 173 -9.06 23.39 19.45
N THR A 174 -7.86 22.94 19.09
CA THR A 174 -6.71 22.99 19.99
C THR A 174 -5.40 22.97 19.22
N ASP A 175 -4.47 23.85 19.62
CA ASP A 175 -3.15 23.98 19.03
C ASP A 175 -2.22 22.75 19.28
N LYS A 176 -2.75 21.66 19.85
CA LYS A 176 -1.98 20.51 20.31
C LYS A 176 -2.59 19.20 19.83
N PHE A 177 -1.74 18.29 19.39
CA PHE A 177 -2.12 16.90 19.10
C PHE A 177 -2.14 16.10 20.40
N VAL A 178 -3.20 15.31 20.61
CA VAL A 178 -3.35 14.47 21.79
C VAL A 178 -3.74 13.07 21.38
N ILE A 179 -3.11 12.06 21.99
CA ILE A 179 -3.55 10.67 21.96
C ILE A 179 -3.74 10.16 23.38
N SER A 180 -4.87 9.50 23.63
CA SER A 180 -5.15 8.82 24.90
C SER A 180 -5.44 7.34 24.65
N TYR A 181 -4.85 6.45 25.45
CA TYR A 181 -5.03 4.99 25.35
C TYR A 181 -4.63 4.35 26.69
N ASP A 182 -5.29 3.29 27.13
CA ASP A 182 -4.94 2.54 28.37
C ASP A 182 -4.59 3.42 29.58
N LYS A 183 -5.35 4.50 29.81
CA LYS A 183 -5.11 5.52 30.87
C LYS A 183 -3.85 6.37 30.69
N GLN A 184 -3.08 6.15 29.62
CA GLN A 184 -1.99 7.02 29.19
C GLN A 184 -2.53 8.15 28.33
N LYS A 185 -1.90 9.32 28.42
CA LYS A 185 -2.20 10.50 27.61
C LYS A 185 -0.90 11.14 27.16
N ILE A 186 -0.71 11.26 25.85
CA ILE A 186 0.43 11.94 25.25
C ILE A 186 -0.08 13.21 24.58
N THR A 187 0.62 14.33 24.78
CA THR A 187 0.26 15.64 24.21
C THR A 187 1.50 16.26 23.56
N SER A 188 1.35 16.81 22.37
CA SER A 188 2.46 17.38 21.61
C SER A 188 2.00 18.50 20.69
N ASN A 189 2.84 19.53 20.49
CA ASN A 189 2.59 20.57 19.49
C ASN A 189 2.94 20.12 18.04
N SER A 190 3.36 18.87 17.87
CA SER A 190 3.73 18.30 16.57
C SER A 190 3.19 16.88 16.42
N ALA A 191 2.46 16.64 15.34
CA ALA A 191 1.97 15.32 14.94
C ALA A 191 3.09 14.28 14.89
N ARG A 192 4.24 14.63 14.28
CA ARG A 192 5.41 13.75 14.22
C ARG A 192 5.94 13.40 15.60
N LYS A 193 6.08 14.38 16.49
CA LYS A 193 6.53 14.12 17.87
C LYS A 193 5.53 13.26 18.64
N LEU A 194 4.23 13.49 18.45
CA LEU A 194 3.18 12.67 19.07
C LEU A 194 3.33 11.20 18.66
N PHE A 195 3.51 10.95 17.36
CA PHE A 195 3.66 9.60 16.83
C PHE A 195 4.92 8.89 17.33
N VAL A 196 6.05 9.60 17.40
CA VAL A 196 7.30 9.09 17.97
C VAL A 196 7.13 8.67 19.43
N GLU A 197 6.50 9.52 20.25
CA GLU A 197 6.28 9.21 21.67
C GLU A 197 5.28 8.05 21.86
N PHE A 198 4.23 7.99 21.03
CA PHE A 198 3.30 6.86 21.05
C PHE A 198 4.01 5.52 20.79
N VAL A 199 4.82 5.45 19.74
CA VAL A 199 5.59 4.24 19.39
C VAL A 199 6.59 3.89 20.50
N ARG A 200 7.27 4.88 21.08
CA ARG A 200 8.19 4.66 22.22
C ARG A 200 7.48 4.04 23.41
N ASN A 201 6.30 4.51 23.75
CA ASN A 201 5.54 3.97 24.86
C ASN A 201 5.05 2.55 24.56
N LEU A 202 4.56 2.27 23.34
CA LEU A 202 4.15 0.92 22.93
C LEU A 202 5.30 -0.09 22.99
N LEU A 203 6.51 0.31 22.60
CA LEU A 203 7.71 -0.55 22.66
C LEU A 203 8.13 -0.90 24.09
N LYS A 204 7.82 -0.03 25.06
CA LYS A 204 8.12 -0.25 26.49
C LYS A 204 7.02 -1.01 27.23
N ASP A 205 5.80 -1.00 26.70
CA ASP A 205 4.65 -1.63 27.33
C ASP A 205 4.62 -3.13 27.01
N ASN A 206 4.74 -3.97 28.05
CA ASN A 206 4.73 -5.42 27.93
C ASN A 206 3.46 -5.96 27.26
N LYS A 207 2.35 -5.21 27.29
CA LYS A 207 1.10 -5.59 26.63
C LYS A 207 1.22 -5.57 25.10
N TYR A 208 2.04 -4.69 24.55
CA TYR A 208 2.14 -4.42 23.12
C TYR A 208 3.49 -4.79 22.51
N SER A 209 4.52 -4.92 23.33
CA SER A 209 5.92 -5.09 22.90
C SER A 209 6.12 -6.25 21.93
N GLU A 210 5.49 -7.41 22.15
CA GLU A 210 5.65 -8.56 21.25
C GLU A 210 4.97 -8.34 19.89
N LYS A 211 3.75 -7.78 19.87
CA LYS A 211 3.04 -7.47 18.62
C LYS A 211 3.72 -6.38 17.82
N ILE A 212 4.23 -5.33 18.47
CA ILE A 212 4.91 -4.24 17.75
C ILE A 212 6.26 -4.71 17.21
N LYS A 213 6.97 -5.61 17.91
CA LYS A 213 8.22 -6.22 17.41
C LYS A 213 8.01 -7.04 16.15
N SER A 214 6.87 -7.75 16.01
CA SER A 214 6.59 -8.50 14.77
C SER A 214 6.33 -7.61 13.54
N LEU A 215 6.13 -6.30 13.73
CA LEU A 215 5.96 -5.33 12.65
C LEU A 215 7.28 -4.67 12.21
N ILE A 216 8.40 -4.97 12.88
CA ILE A 216 9.72 -4.41 12.59
C ILE A 216 10.35 -5.19 11.44
N VAL A 217 10.70 -4.49 10.35
CA VAL A 217 11.47 -5.10 9.27
C VAL A 217 12.96 -5.09 9.57
N ASP A 218 13.69 -6.12 9.15
CA ASP A 218 15.16 -6.15 9.25
C ASP A 218 15.85 -5.29 8.16
N ASP A 219 15.36 -4.06 8.02
CA ASP A 219 15.94 -3.07 7.13
C ASP A 219 15.55 -1.65 7.54
N ARG A 220 15.69 -0.68 6.62
CA ARG A 220 15.32 0.72 6.82
C ARG A 220 13.78 0.88 6.86
N PRO A 221 13.21 1.61 7.85
CA PRO A 221 11.78 1.91 7.83
C PRO A 221 11.45 2.84 6.66
N SER A 222 10.26 2.67 6.10
CA SER A 222 9.75 3.42 4.95
C SER A 222 8.33 3.90 5.21
N HIS A 223 7.73 4.55 4.22
CA HIS A 223 6.31 4.89 4.26
C HIS A 223 5.43 3.63 4.41
N ALA A 224 5.83 2.50 3.81
CA ALA A 224 5.12 1.23 3.91
C ALA A 224 5.36 0.54 5.27
N PHE A 225 6.62 0.34 5.63
CA PHE A 225 7.04 -0.31 6.88
C PHE A 225 7.57 0.74 7.84
N ILE A 226 6.71 1.23 8.70
CA ILE A 226 7.04 2.38 9.55
C ILE A 226 8.14 2.06 10.57
N LEU A 227 8.42 0.79 10.89
CA LEU A 227 9.46 0.38 11.84
C LEU A 227 10.51 -0.51 11.17
N GLY A 228 11.78 -0.24 11.47
CA GLY A 228 12.90 -1.02 10.92
C GLY A 228 14.14 -0.98 11.78
N THR A 229 15.09 -1.89 11.53
CA THR A 229 16.34 -2.03 12.30
C THR A 229 17.43 -1.04 11.90
N LYS A 230 17.32 -0.41 10.73
CA LYS A 230 18.33 0.52 10.19
C LYS A 230 17.79 1.94 10.06
N ARG A 231 18.69 2.92 10.04
CA ARG A 231 18.32 4.33 9.85
C ARG A 231 17.99 4.63 8.38
N SER A 232 16.88 5.34 8.14
CA SER A 232 16.50 5.90 6.84
C SER A 232 16.91 7.36 6.68
N THR A 233 17.36 7.71 5.48
CA THR A 233 17.64 9.07 5.02
C THR A 233 16.98 9.33 3.66
N TYR A 234 16.72 10.60 3.34
CA TYR A 234 16.26 11.07 2.03
C TYR A 234 17.11 12.28 1.64
N GLY A 235 17.86 12.18 0.54
CA GLY A 235 18.79 13.24 0.12
C GLY A 235 19.81 13.61 1.20
N GLY A 236 20.30 12.63 1.96
CA GLY A 236 21.20 12.83 3.10
C GLY A 236 20.55 13.36 4.39
N ARG A 237 19.28 13.78 4.36
CA ARG A 237 18.54 14.23 5.54
C ARG A 237 17.86 13.05 6.25
N PRO A 238 17.79 13.01 7.58
CA PRO A 238 17.13 11.91 8.29
C PRO A 238 15.63 11.83 8.00
N SER A 239 15.17 10.72 7.45
CA SER A 239 13.74 10.44 7.19
C SER A 239 13.11 9.53 8.26
N SER A 240 13.92 9.09 9.23
CA SER A 240 13.51 8.28 10.38
C SER A 240 14.06 8.82 11.71
N VAL A 241 13.47 8.39 12.82
CA VAL A 241 13.85 8.74 14.20
C VAL A 241 14.02 7.47 15.01
N GLN A 242 15.08 7.38 15.81
CA GLN A 242 15.28 6.24 16.71
C GLN A 242 14.25 6.27 17.85
N VAL A 243 13.53 5.16 18.03
CA VAL A 243 12.48 4.98 19.04
C VAL A 243 12.87 3.97 20.12
N SER A 244 13.80 3.07 19.83
CA SER A 244 14.44 2.19 20.81
C SER A 244 15.85 1.80 20.32
N GLU A 245 16.59 1.02 21.11
CA GLU A 245 17.87 0.44 20.68
C GLU A 245 17.68 -0.33 19.37
N ASN A 246 18.42 0.07 18.34
CA ASN A 246 18.33 -0.48 16.98
C ASN A 246 16.93 -0.50 16.35
N ILE A 247 15.99 0.35 16.79
CA ILE A 247 14.66 0.46 16.19
C ILE A 247 14.40 1.90 15.75
N TRP A 248 14.10 2.06 14.47
CA TRP A 248 13.86 3.34 13.80
C TRP A 248 12.43 3.43 13.31
N LEU A 249 11.81 4.60 13.51
CA LEU A 249 10.47 4.94 13.02
C LEU A 249 10.57 5.88 11.81
N TYR A 250 9.95 5.52 10.69
CA TYR A 250 9.80 6.41 9.54
C TYR A 250 8.88 7.59 9.91
N THR A 251 9.35 8.81 9.62
CA THR A 251 8.71 10.04 10.09
C THR A 251 8.68 11.14 9.04
N ASN A 252 9.17 10.86 7.82
CA ASN A 252 9.00 11.74 6.66
C ASN A 252 7.60 11.54 6.05
N LEU A 253 6.59 11.95 6.82
CA LEU A 253 5.17 11.80 6.54
C LEU A 253 4.48 13.16 6.60
N SER A 254 3.46 13.35 5.77
CA SER A 254 2.54 14.48 5.91
C SER A 254 1.79 14.40 7.24
N ARG A 255 1.14 15.50 7.68
CA ARG A 255 0.29 15.45 8.89
C ARG A 255 -0.84 14.44 8.74
N LYS A 256 -1.49 14.40 7.57
CA LYS A 256 -2.55 13.45 7.23
C LYS A 256 -2.03 12.01 7.28
N ASP A 257 -0.88 11.72 6.68
CA ASP A 257 -0.30 10.38 6.71
C ASP A 257 0.16 9.96 8.10
N THR A 258 0.68 10.90 8.90
CA THR A 258 1.06 10.62 10.28
C THR A 258 -0.15 10.15 11.08
N ARG A 259 -1.30 10.83 10.93
CA ARG A 259 -2.57 10.41 11.56
C ARG A 259 -2.96 9.01 11.13
N ARG A 260 -3.04 8.78 9.81
CA ARG A 260 -3.44 7.49 9.24
C ARG A 260 -2.53 6.34 9.68
N LYS A 261 -1.21 6.55 9.71
CA LYS A 261 -0.24 5.52 10.16
C LYS A 261 -0.33 5.25 11.65
N LEU A 262 -0.63 6.28 12.45
CA LEU A 262 -0.87 6.11 13.88
C LEU A 262 -2.14 5.30 14.13
N GLU A 263 -3.26 5.67 13.51
CA GLU A 263 -4.54 4.97 13.64
C GLU A 263 -4.42 3.51 13.17
N LYS A 264 -3.74 3.26 12.05
CA LYS A 264 -3.46 1.90 11.57
C LYS A 264 -2.61 1.11 12.57
N LEU A 265 -1.51 1.68 13.07
CA LEU A 265 -0.68 1.00 14.07
C LEU A 265 -1.48 0.66 15.34
N ALA A 266 -2.36 1.57 15.78
CA ALA A 266 -3.23 1.31 16.92
C ALA A 266 -4.19 0.14 16.64
N ALA A 267 -4.79 0.10 15.44
CA ALA A 267 -5.66 -0.99 15.00
C ALA A 267 -4.92 -2.34 14.93
N ASP A 268 -3.76 -2.38 14.28
CA ASP A 268 -2.93 -3.59 14.13
C ASP A 268 -2.52 -4.18 15.49
N LEU A 269 -2.32 -3.32 16.49
CA LEU A 269 -1.99 -3.71 17.87
C LEU A 269 -3.22 -3.96 18.76
N SER A 270 -4.42 -3.69 18.25
CA SER A 270 -5.69 -3.71 18.99
C SER A 270 -5.70 -2.74 20.19
N VAL A 271 -5.03 -1.59 20.04
CA VAL A 271 -4.99 -0.49 21.01
C VAL A 271 -6.19 0.42 20.75
N LYS A 272 -7.07 0.58 21.74
CA LYS A 272 -8.15 1.58 21.67
C LYS A 272 -7.57 2.97 21.95
N VAL A 273 -7.64 3.87 20.97
CA VAL A 273 -7.10 5.22 21.06
C VAL A 273 -8.21 6.28 20.94
N GLU A 274 -8.07 7.38 21.67
CA GLU A 274 -8.83 8.62 21.45
C GLU A 274 -7.86 9.69 20.95
N LEU A 275 -8.18 10.29 19.80
CA LEU A 275 -7.33 11.29 19.14
C LEU A 275 -7.99 12.66 19.12
N ILE A 276 -7.20 13.68 19.47
CA ILE A 276 -7.51 15.08 19.20
C ILE A 276 -6.50 15.55 18.17
N TRP A 277 -7.01 15.86 16.98
CA TRP A 277 -6.21 16.07 15.77
C TRP A 277 -6.89 17.08 14.85
N GLU A 278 -6.25 18.23 14.65
CA GLU A 278 -6.67 19.30 13.72
C GLU A 278 -5.67 19.45 12.57
#